data_AF-A0A9W5TDI5-F1
#
_entry.id   AF-A0A9W5TDI5-F1
#
_cell.length_a   1.000
_cell.length_b   1.000
_cell.length_c   1.000
_cell.angle_alpha   90.00
_cell.angle_beta   90.00
_cell.angle_gamma   90.00
#
_symmetry.space_group_name_H-M   'P 1'
#
loop_
_entity.id
_entity.type
_entity.pdbx_description
1 polymer ?
#
loop_
_entity_poly.entity_id
_entity_poly.type
_entity_poly.pdbx_seq_one_letter_code
_entity_poly.pdbx_strand_id
1 'polypeptide(L)'
;MICTHNVIGIESYKLKNYGNDVPIHDLYANMQFYFSYPMSETQSYYLLQDCLVALYYQMYFLWRQCNLRLQYGYGWSGCGYGYGVDCKNCKSWQCPKVNAAEVSKAYAEALQAYNAVKHKTDEEKKKVYDALQNVINQQKCGKTENGQASPSPLQAFLTDCLPGFTCKEVKANMEKYCKEQSDISKNYSKCYMEFLQHRTHLPVGQYCPIPMGFRGSFKGAPAPAKPGTSVGMSGLGINAITANYANDDLTDSCLYQVTRCISSLTRRVPRSTGTLFGFFHGLGHVLFYSSSKAAMSGALKDEMERCPGSSNSKELLDAIKDWRGSSHKQDNCITLDSIQNCNSNGQKGQTCGKYFQPLTGSLYNSMATQFCETYVSWIVHLTWRLRDGLESLLKEFKMIQCSKDICKGRDGKTDCKCPAQGCNPGTHGTTPSSTTTGNCCCHSVVHCAGVLGLFYRFGFTYGAPNSLSGRKENQQSYDESSRRQCHDFYKQLEAVIGGTLFTKVLDDIRRFLYTTRLPFSVFITGFWSIVLGYLLWSMTVNLDLMHIRSHWRSPGSYLVPLQRILADGSRKGFCTLGYFQEGTGDRLLSEGISDVYL
;
A
#
# COMPACT_ATOMS: atom_id res chain seq x y z
N MET A 1 -23.29 -19.07 4.08
CA MET A 1 -23.74 -18.95 2.68
C MET A 1 -23.35 -17.56 2.17
N ILE A 2 -22.05 -17.28 2.03
CA ILE A 2 -21.52 -16.00 1.53
C ILE A 2 -20.33 -16.36 0.64
N CYS A 3 -20.60 -16.50 -0.66
CA CYS A 3 -19.59 -16.54 -1.70
C CYS A 3 -20.05 -15.57 -2.78
N THR A 4 -19.57 -14.34 -2.66
CA THR A 4 -19.01 -13.57 -3.77
C THR A 4 -19.65 -13.81 -5.15
N HIS A 5 -20.79 -13.18 -5.41
CA HIS A 5 -21.25 -12.96 -6.78
C HIS A 5 -20.37 -11.97 -7.58
N ASN A 6 -19.28 -11.43 -7.00
CA ASN A 6 -18.46 -10.41 -7.66
C ASN A 6 -16.94 -10.60 -7.53
N VAL A 7 -16.44 -11.80 -7.19
CA VAL A 7 -15.01 -12.12 -7.46
C VAL A 7 -14.84 -12.86 -8.78
N ILE A 8 -15.92 -13.38 -9.36
CA ILE A 8 -15.92 -13.95 -10.70
C ILE A 8 -17.11 -13.36 -11.43
N GLY A 9 -16.86 -12.69 -12.55
CA GLY A 9 -17.89 -12.35 -13.51
C GLY A 9 -18.50 -13.63 -14.07
N ILE A 10 -19.47 -14.19 -13.35
CA ILE A 10 -20.42 -15.15 -13.91
C ILE A 10 -21.49 -14.30 -14.58
N GLU A 11 -21.14 -13.74 -15.75
CA GLU A 11 -22.18 -13.50 -16.73
C GLU A 11 -22.86 -14.84 -17.01
N SER A 12 -24.17 -14.81 -16.99
CA SER A 12 -25.17 -15.85 -17.28
C SER A 12 -25.06 -16.47 -18.68
N TYR A 13 -23.87 -16.46 -19.29
CA TYR A 13 -23.62 -16.86 -20.67
C TYR A 13 -23.12 -18.30 -20.86
N LYS A 14 -22.69 -19.01 -19.80
CA LYS A 14 -22.22 -20.40 -19.92
C LYS A 14 -23.21 -21.49 -19.47
N LEU A 15 -24.34 -21.13 -18.85
CA LEU A 15 -25.39 -22.11 -18.50
C LEU A 15 -26.27 -22.53 -19.69
N LYS A 16 -26.16 -21.87 -20.84
CA LYS A 16 -26.95 -22.23 -22.03
C LYS A 16 -26.36 -23.36 -22.89
N ASN A 17 -25.12 -23.76 -22.65
CA ASN A 17 -24.39 -24.70 -23.54
C ASN A 17 -24.02 -26.05 -22.91
N TYR A 18 -24.43 -26.32 -21.67
CA TYR A 18 -24.20 -27.62 -21.04
C TYR A 18 -25.55 -28.22 -20.67
N GLY A 19 -25.83 -29.40 -21.22
CA GLY A 19 -27.02 -30.18 -20.91
C GLY A 19 -27.16 -30.45 -19.42
N ASN A 20 -28.37 -30.79 -19.00
CA ASN A 20 -28.89 -30.85 -17.63
C ASN A 20 -28.16 -31.80 -16.64
N ASP A 21 -26.97 -32.32 -16.95
CA ASP A 21 -26.33 -33.38 -16.20
C ASP A 21 -24.92 -32.99 -15.69
N VAL A 22 -24.80 -31.84 -15.00
CA VAL A 22 -23.59 -31.57 -14.22
C VAL A 22 -23.84 -32.05 -12.79
N PRO A 23 -23.22 -33.15 -12.35
CA PRO A 23 -23.43 -33.63 -11.00
C PRO A 23 -22.88 -32.61 -10.00
N ILE A 24 -23.62 -32.38 -8.91
CA ILE A 24 -23.34 -31.33 -7.91
C ILE A 24 -21.88 -31.36 -7.41
N HIS A 25 -21.24 -32.54 -7.34
CA HIS A 25 -19.86 -32.65 -6.88
C HIS A 25 -18.84 -32.00 -7.83
N ASP A 26 -19.13 -31.88 -9.13
CA ASP A 26 -18.26 -31.18 -10.09
C ASP A 26 -18.32 -29.65 -9.94
N LEU A 27 -19.44 -29.11 -9.43
CA LEU A 27 -19.52 -27.72 -8.97
C LEU A 27 -18.64 -27.49 -7.74
N TYR A 28 -18.59 -28.46 -6.80
CA TYR A 28 -17.76 -28.38 -5.61
C TYR A 28 -16.27 -28.68 -5.88
N ALA A 29 -15.97 -29.47 -6.92
CA ALA A 29 -14.60 -29.79 -7.35
C ALA A 29 -13.95 -28.66 -8.16
N ASN A 30 -14.66 -27.56 -8.44
CA ASN A 30 -14.16 -26.34 -9.08
C ASN A 30 -13.57 -26.50 -10.49
N MET A 31 -13.69 -27.67 -11.13
CA MET A 31 -13.19 -27.91 -12.48
C MET A 31 -13.91 -27.05 -13.53
N GLN A 32 -15.17 -26.69 -13.28
CA GLN A 32 -16.00 -25.96 -14.23
C GLN A 32 -15.74 -24.43 -14.26
N PHE A 33 -15.32 -23.86 -13.14
CA PHE A 33 -15.07 -22.42 -13.02
C PHE A 33 -13.58 -22.04 -13.01
N TYR A 34 -12.68 -23.03 -13.09
CA TYR A 34 -11.22 -22.84 -13.01
C TYR A 34 -10.77 -22.08 -11.75
N PHE A 35 -11.46 -22.27 -10.63
CA PHE A 35 -11.03 -21.66 -9.37
C PHE A 35 -9.90 -22.48 -8.77
N SER A 36 -8.71 -21.87 -8.68
CA SER A 36 -7.58 -22.44 -7.97
C SER A 36 -7.76 -22.21 -6.47
N TYR A 37 -8.30 -23.20 -5.77
CA TYR A 37 -8.30 -23.21 -4.30
C TYR A 37 -7.03 -23.90 -3.78
N PRO A 38 -6.40 -23.35 -2.73
CA PRO A 38 -5.27 -24.00 -2.10
C PRO A 38 -5.66 -25.33 -1.45
N MET A 39 -4.77 -26.32 -1.51
CA MET A 39 -5.01 -27.65 -0.94
C MET A 39 -4.97 -27.67 0.60
N SER A 40 -4.42 -26.62 1.22
CA SER A 40 -4.30 -26.48 2.68
C SER A 40 -5.29 -25.45 3.21
N GLU A 41 -5.96 -25.77 4.32
CA GLU A 41 -6.88 -24.87 5.02
C GLU A 41 -6.25 -23.51 5.33
N THR A 42 -5.00 -23.49 5.80
CA THR A 42 -4.28 -22.26 6.13
C THR A 42 -4.08 -21.37 4.90
N GLN A 43 -3.74 -21.96 3.76
CA GLN A 43 -3.59 -21.23 2.50
C GLN A 43 -4.93 -20.68 2.01
N SER A 44 -6.03 -21.41 2.25
CA SER A 44 -7.39 -20.94 1.94
C SER A 44 -7.80 -19.72 2.77
N TYR A 45 -7.44 -19.67 4.06
CA TYR A 45 -7.65 -18.46 4.88
C TYR A 45 -6.84 -17.26 4.38
N TYR A 46 -5.59 -17.48 3.97
CA TYR A 46 -4.77 -16.41 3.38
C TYR A 46 -5.33 -15.92 2.04
N LEU A 47 -5.81 -16.82 1.19
CA LEU A 47 -6.46 -16.45 -0.07
C LEU A 47 -7.74 -15.65 0.19
N LEU A 48 -8.58 -16.11 1.13
CA LEU A 48 -9.80 -15.41 1.52
C LEU A 48 -9.49 -13.98 2.00
N GLN A 49 -8.50 -13.83 2.87
CA GLN A 49 -8.07 -12.52 3.34
C GLN A 49 -7.51 -11.66 2.20
N ASP A 50 -6.70 -12.24 1.31
CA ASP A 50 -6.13 -11.56 0.17
C ASP A 50 -7.25 -10.96 -0.72
N CYS A 51 -8.31 -11.74 -0.98
CA CYS A 51 -9.50 -11.29 -1.69
C CYS A 51 -10.29 -10.21 -0.93
N LEU A 52 -10.55 -10.40 0.37
CA LEU A 52 -11.34 -9.48 1.18
C LEU A 52 -10.68 -8.11 1.31
N VAL A 53 -9.38 -8.07 1.58
CA VAL A 53 -8.62 -6.82 1.70
C VAL A 53 -8.59 -6.09 0.37
N ALA A 54 -8.39 -6.82 -0.74
CA ALA A 54 -8.40 -6.20 -2.05
C ALA A 54 -9.76 -5.62 -2.42
N LEU A 55 -10.84 -6.37 -2.15
CA LEU A 55 -12.21 -5.89 -2.32
C LEU A 55 -12.49 -4.67 -1.43
N TYR A 56 -12.05 -4.72 -0.17
CA TYR A 56 -12.22 -3.62 0.78
C TYR A 56 -11.51 -2.36 0.29
N TYR A 57 -10.27 -2.43 -0.22
CA TYR A 57 -9.58 -1.25 -0.74
C TYR A 57 -10.28 -0.63 -1.94
N GLN A 58 -10.78 -1.45 -2.86
CA GLN A 58 -11.55 -0.97 -4.01
C GLN A 58 -12.86 -0.30 -3.57
N MET A 59 -13.62 -0.97 -2.70
CA MET A 59 -14.90 -0.45 -2.20
C MET A 59 -14.73 0.79 -1.33
N TYR A 60 -13.71 0.83 -0.46
CA TYR A 60 -13.40 1.96 0.39
C TYR A 60 -12.99 3.18 -0.43
N PHE A 61 -12.12 3.00 -1.44
CA PHE A 61 -11.76 4.09 -2.35
C PHE A 61 -12.98 4.62 -3.11
N LEU A 62 -13.78 3.72 -3.68
CA LEU A 62 -14.99 4.07 -4.42
C LEU A 62 -16.00 4.80 -3.55
N TRP A 63 -16.24 4.31 -2.33
CA TRP A 63 -17.09 4.95 -1.33
C TRP A 63 -16.60 6.37 -1.02
N ARG A 64 -15.31 6.54 -0.71
CA ARG A 64 -14.72 7.86 -0.40
C ARG A 64 -14.85 8.84 -1.57
N GLN A 65 -14.56 8.41 -2.80
CA GLN A 65 -14.69 9.27 -3.98
C GLN A 65 -16.14 9.58 -4.34
N CYS A 66 -17.06 8.63 -4.22
CA CYS A 66 -18.48 8.83 -4.51
C CYS A 66 -19.21 9.63 -3.41
N ASN A 67 -18.71 9.60 -2.17
CA ASN A 67 -19.18 10.46 -1.08
C ASN A 67 -18.71 11.91 -1.30
N LEU A 68 -17.49 12.08 -1.81
CA LEU A 68 -16.95 13.41 -2.08
C LEU A 68 -17.70 14.11 -3.21
N ARG A 69 -18.06 15.36 -2.96
CA ARG A 69 -18.66 16.24 -3.96
C ARG A 69 -17.60 16.92 -4.82
N LEU A 70 -17.97 17.22 -6.05
CA LEU A 70 -17.07 17.90 -7.00
C LEU A 70 -16.51 19.22 -6.45
N GLN A 71 -17.32 20.02 -5.75
CA GLN A 71 -16.93 21.31 -5.17
C GLN A 71 -15.93 21.21 -4.01
N TYR A 72 -15.72 20.02 -3.43
CA TYR A 72 -14.86 19.83 -2.27
C TYR A 72 -13.56 19.10 -2.62
N GLY A 73 -13.33 18.80 -3.90
CA GLY A 73 -12.12 18.11 -4.34
C GLY A 73 -12.29 17.18 -5.53
N TYR A 74 -13.16 17.53 -6.49
CA TYR A 74 -13.43 16.75 -7.71
C TYR A 74 -13.92 15.31 -7.47
N GLY A 75 -14.70 15.09 -6.41
CA GLY A 75 -15.29 13.78 -6.15
C GLY A 75 -16.36 13.37 -7.17
N TRP A 76 -16.78 12.11 -7.08
CA TRP A 76 -17.60 11.41 -8.07
C TRP A 76 -19.09 11.35 -7.75
N SER A 77 -19.55 12.03 -6.69
CA SER A 77 -20.96 12.00 -6.26
C SER A 77 -21.97 12.26 -7.39
N GLY A 78 -21.69 13.22 -8.26
CA GLY A 78 -22.54 13.56 -9.42
C GLY A 78 -22.08 12.99 -10.75
N CYS A 79 -21.08 12.08 -10.77
CA CYS A 79 -20.65 11.43 -12.01
C CYS A 79 -21.65 10.36 -12.43
N GLY A 80 -22.08 10.37 -13.70
CA GLY A 80 -22.94 9.32 -14.27
C GLY A 80 -22.16 8.05 -14.59
N TYR A 81 -22.83 6.90 -14.55
CA TYR A 81 -22.30 5.61 -15.01
C TYR A 81 -23.42 4.79 -15.70
N GLY A 82 -23.07 3.74 -16.43
CA GLY A 82 -24.03 2.84 -17.09
C GLY A 82 -24.01 2.86 -18.62
N TYR A 83 -25.08 2.35 -19.23
CA TYR A 83 -25.19 2.24 -20.70
C TYR A 83 -25.23 3.62 -21.36
N GLY A 84 -24.49 3.79 -22.45
CA GLY A 84 -24.39 5.06 -23.17
C GLY A 84 -23.49 6.12 -22.51
N VAL A 85 -22.91 5.83 -21.35
CA VAL A 85 -21.91 6.71 -20.71
C VAL A 85 -20.53 6.41 -21.28
N ASP A 86 -19.90 7.45 -21.85
CA ASP A 86 -18.55 7.30 -22.39
C ASP A 86 -17.50 7.22 -21.27
N CYS A 87 -16.53 6.34 -21.47
CA CYS A 87 -15.32 6.22 -20.65
C CYS A 87 -14.05 6.44 -21.47
N LYS A 88 -14.16 6.54 -22.80
CA LYS A 88 -13.03 6.74 -23.71
C LYS A 88 -12.43 8.13 -23.48
N ASN A 89 -11.13 8.24 -23.71
CA ASN A 89 -10.39 9.51 -23.63
C ASN A 89 -10.45 10.21 -22.25
N CYS A 90 -10.78 9.47 -21.18
CA CYS A 90 -10.70 9.97 -19.82
C CYS A 90 -9.22 10.20 -19.44
N LYS A 91 -8.76 11.46 -19.50
CA LYS A 91 -7.36 11.82 -19.22
C LYS A 91 -7.02 11.84 -17.72
N SER A 92 -8.03 11.97 -16.85
CA SER A 92 -7.86 12.19 -15.41
C SER A 92 -9.09 11.69 -14.64
N TRP A 93 -8.90 11.40 -13.35
CA TRP A 93 -9.98 11.12 -12.40
C TRP A 93 -10.89 12.33 -12.14
N GLN A 94 -10.45 13.53 -12.53
CA GLN A 94 -11.24 14.76 -12.44
C GLN A 94 -12.17 14.88 -13.67
N CYS A 95 -13.46 15.11 -13.44
CA CYS A 95 -14.44 15.19 -14.53
C CYS A 95 -14.11 16.31 -15.54
N PRO A 96 -14.17 16.09 -16.88
CA PRO A 96 -13.68 17.01 -17.92
C PRO A 96 -14.58 18.20 -18.29
N LYS A 97 -15.89 18.17 -18.03
CA LYS A 97 -16.85 19.21 -18.50
C LYS A 97 -17.64 19.92 -17.40
N VAL A 98 -17.09 20.02 -16.19
CA VAL A 98 -17.78 20.68 -15.07
C VAL A 98 -17.03 21.95 -14.64
N ASN A 99 -17.77 23.06 -14.53
CA ASN A 99 -17.30 24.29 -13.88
C ASN A 99 -17.64 24.22 -12.38
N ALA A 100 -16.62 24.04 -11.55
CA ALA A 100 -16.84 23.79 -10.11
C ALA A 100 -17.41 25.01 -9.38
N ALA A 101 -17.16 26.23 -9.87
CA ALA A 101 -17.72 27.46 -9.33
C ALA A 101 -19.22 27.59 -9.59
N GLU A 102 -19.68 27.27 -10.80
CA GLU A 102 -21.11 27.28 -11.16
C GLU A 102 -21.89 26.24 -10.35
N VAL A 103 -21.35 25.01 -10.26
CA VAL A 103 -21.96 23.94 -9.45
C VAL A 103 -22.00 24.32 -7.97
N SER A 104 -20.93 24.92 -7.45
CA SER A 104 -20.89 25.37 -6.05
C SER A 104 -21.94 26.45 -5.76
N LYS A 105 -22.18 27.38 -6.71
CA LYS A 105 -23.18 28.42 -6.57
C LYS A 105 -24.61 27.82 -6.56
N ALA A 106 -24.93 26.99 -7.54
CA ALA A 106 -26.22 26.32 -7.63
C ALA A 106 -26.49 25.43 -6.40
N TYR A 107 -25.47 24.75 -5.89
CA TYR A 107 -25.57 23.95 -4.66
C TYR A 107 -25.82 24.83 -3.42
N ALA A 108 -25.14 25.97 -3.30
CA ALA A 108 -25.34 26.89 -2.18
C ALA A 108 -26.77 27.45 -2.15
N GLU A 109 -27.30 27.85 -3.31
CA GLU A 109 -28.68 28.30 -3.47
C GLU A 109 -29.68 27.19 -3.08
N ALA A 110 -29.44 25.95 -3.53
CA ALA A 110 -30.28 24.81 -3.19
C ALA A 110 -30.20 24.41 -1.70
N LEU A 111 -29.02 24.52 -1.08
CA LEU A 111 -28.85 24.25 0.35
C LEU A 111 -29.54 25.31 1.21
N GLN A 112 -29.51 26.57 0.81
CA GLN A 112 -30.26 27.64 1.47
C GLN A 112 -31.77 27.38 1.41
N ALA A 113 -32.27 26.99 0.24
CA ALA A 113 -33.67 26.59 0.07
C ALA A 113 -34.05 25.40 0.97
N TYR A 114 -33.16 24.41 1.12
CA TYR A 114 -33.36 23.28 2.04
C TYR A 114 -33.42 23.71 3.50
N ASN A 115 -32.48 24.55 3.94
CA ASN A 115 -32.43 25.01 5.33
C ASN A 115 -33.68 25.83 5.71
N ALA A 116 -34.29 26.56 4.76
CA ALA A 116 -35.55 27.26 4.97
C ALA A 116 -36.77 26.34 5.17
N VAL A 117 -36.68 25.07 4.73
CA VAL A 117 -37.77 24.09 4.77
C VAL A 117 -37.50 22.97 5.79
N LYS A 118 -36.34 22.97 6.45
CA LYS A 118 -35.88 21.93 7.39
C LYS A 118 -36.88 21.63 8.53
N HIS A 119 -37.66 22.62 8.95
CA HIS A 119 -38.65 22.50 10.03
C HIS A 119 -40.09 22.23 9.55
N LYS A 120 -40.30 22.03 8.25
CA LYS A 120 -41.65 21.81 7.68
C LYS A 120 -42.00 20.32 7.52
N THR A 121 -43.11 20.02 6.84
CA THR A 121 -43.62 18.65 6.64
C THR A 121 -42.70 17.82 5.73
N ASP A 122 -42.75 16.49 5.87
CA ASP A 122 -41.83 15.58 5.16
C ASP A 122 -42.00 15.59 3.63
N GLU A 123 -43.19 15.94 3.13
CA GLU A 123 -43.44 16.12 1.69
C GLU A 123 -42.72 17.34 1.11
N GLU A 124 -42.67 18.45 1.84
CA GLU A 124 -41.95 19.66 1.42
C GLU A 124 -40.44 19.45 1.48
N LYS A 125 -39.95 18.72 2.51
CA LYS A 125 -38.54 18.30 2.59
C LYS A 125 -38.15 17.43 1.39
N LYS A 126 -39.00 16.48 1.01
CA LYS A 126 -38.74 15.56 -0.11
C LYS A 126 -38.62 16.32 -1.44
N LYS A 127 -39.52 17.27 -1.70
CA LYS A 127 -39.46 18.13 -2.91
C LYS A 127 -38.16 18.92 -3.02
N VAL A 128 -37.69 19.50 -1.91
CA VAL A 128 -36.43 20.26 -1.90
C VAL A 128 -35.21 19.33 -1.99
N TYR A 129 -35.28 18.15 -1.37
CA TYR A 129 -34.24 17.13 -1.49
C TYR A 129 -34.09 16.65 -2.94
N ASP A 130 -35.20 16.37 -3.62
CA ASP A 130 -35.20 15.99 -5.03
C ASP A 130 -34.64 17.10 -5.92
N ALA A 131 -34.96 18.37 -5.62
CA ALA A 131 -34.40 19.53 -6.32
C ALA A 131 -32.88 19.68 -6.09
N LEU A 132 -32.40 19.52 -4.86
CA LEU A 132 -30.98 19.54 -4.51
C LEU A 132 -30.22 18.40 -5.19
N GLN A 133 -30.80 17.20 -5.16
CA GLN A 133 -30.26 16.02 -5.82
C GLN A 133 -30.20 16.21 -7.33
N ASN A 134 -31.19 16.87 -7.93
CA ASN A 134 -31.17 17.24 -9.34
C ASN A 134 -30.06 18.24 -9.66
N VAL A 135 -29.75 19.22 -8.80
CA VAL A 135 -28.60 20.13 -8.99
C VAL A 135 -27.27 19.36 -8.94
N ILE A 136 -27.13 18.39 -8.03
CA ILE A 136 -25.95 17.52 -7.99
C ILE A 136 -25.86 16.64 -9.24
N ASN A 137 -26.99 16.09 -9.69
CA ASN A 137 -27.10 15.24 -10.87
C ASN A 137 -27.05 16.01 -12.19
N GLN A 138 -27.24 17.34 -12.20
CA GLN A 138 -27.13 18.21 -13.37
C GLN A 138 -25.68 18.38 -13.86
N GLN A 139 -24.69 17.88 -13.11
CA GLN A 139 -23.30 17.80 -13.54
C GLN A 139 -23.22 17.11 -14.92
N LYS A 140 -22.54 17.76 -15.87
CA LYS A 140 -22.37 17.30 -17.27
C LYS A 140 -21.46 16.06 -17.41
N CYS A 141 -21.15 15.40 -16.31
CA CYS A 141 -20.19 14.31 -16.25
C CYS A 141 -20.84 12.98 -16.65
N GLY A 142 -20.40 12.38 -17.75
CA GLY A 142 -21.04 11.16 -18.26
C GLY A 142 -22.33 11.40 -19.04
N LYS A 143 -22.62 12.66 -19.42
CA LYS A 143 -23.77 13.01 -20.26
C LYS A 143 -23.33 13.34 -21.69
N THR A 144 -24.23 13.10 -22.63
CA THR A 144 -24.07 13.48 -24.04
C THR A 144 -24.90 14.74 -24.30
N GLU A 145 -24.22 15.85 -24.62
CA GLU A 145 -24.86 17.10 -25.07
C GLU A 145 -24.38 17.38 -26.50
N ASN A 146 -25.30 17.75 -27.40
CA ASN A 146 -25.00 18.16 -28.78
C ASN A 146 -24.10 17.16 -29.57
N GLY A 147 -24.31 15.85 -29.38
CA GLY A 147 -23.53 14.80 -30.04
C GLY A 147 -22.11 14.59 -29.49
N GLN A 148 -21.67 15.35 -28.47
CA GLN A 148 -20.36 15.18 -27.83
C GLN A 148 -20.48 14.56 -26.43
N ALA A 149 -20.17 13.28 -26.31
CA ALA A 149 -20.11 12.59 -25.03
C ALA A 149 -19.01 13.18 -24.12
N SER A 150 -19.36 13.43 -22.86
CA SER A 150 -18.42 13.79 -21.81
C SER A 150 -17.99 12.54 -21.06
N PRO A 151 -16.71 12.14 -21.06
CA PRO A 151 -16.33 10.91 -20.39
C PRO A 151 -16.47 11.05 -18.87
N SER A 152 -17.03 10.01 -18.24
CA SER A 152 -17.19 9.95 -16.80
C SER A 152 -15.99 9.26 -16.16
N PRO A 153 -15.27 9.91 -15.21
CA PRO A 153 -14.21 9.26 -14.45
C PRO A 153 -14.70 8.06 -13.63
N LEU A 154 -15.93 8.13 -13.11
CA LEU A 154 -16.57 7.03 -12.40
C LEU A 154 -16.77 5.82 -13.33
N GLN A 155 -17.31 6.04 -14.53
CA GLN A 155 -17.44 4.99 -15.53
C GLN A 155 -16.07 4.43 -15.93
N ALA A 156 -15.07 5.30 -16.12
CA ALA A 156 -13.71 4.89 -16.46
C ALA A 156 -13.05 4.07 -15.34
N PHE A 157 -13.32 4.37 -14.06
CA PHE A 157 -12.84 3.57 -12.94
C PHE A 157 -13.50 2.19 -12.90
N LEU A 158 -14.83 2.13 -13.02
CA LEU A 158 -15.58 0.87 -13.02
C LEU A 158 -15.21 -0.06 -14.20
N THR A 159 -14.83 0.53 -15.33
CA THR A 159 -14.45 -0.20 -16.56
C THR A 159 -12.95 -0.35 -16.74
N ASP A 160 -12.15 -0.04 -15.71
CA ASP A 160 -10.68 -0.17 -15.72
C ASP A 160 -9.99 0.61 -16.84
N CYS A 161 -10.58 1.72 -17.27
CA CYS A 161 -10.05 2.61 -18.31
C CYS A 161 -9.38 3.87 -17.72
N LEU A 162 -9.44 4.06 -16.40
CA LEU A 162 -8.93 5.27 -15.75
C LEU A 162 -7.39 5.23 -15.59
N PRO A 163 -6.65 6.25 -16.08
CA PRO A 163 -5.20 6.28 -15.97
C PRO A 163 -4.76 6.55 -14.52
N GLY A 164 -3.76 5.79 -14.06
CA GLY A 164 -3.19 5.91 -12.70
C GLY A 164 -3.91 5.09 -11.62
N PHE A 165 -5.06 4.49 -11.93
CA PHE A 165 -5.82 3.63 -11.02
C PHE A 165 -5.89 2.18 -11.49
N THR A 166 -5.18 1.87 -12.58
CA THR A 166 -5.16 0.56 -13.23
C THR A 166 -3.74 0.02 -13.26
N CYS A 167 -3.59 -1.29 -13.13
CA CYS A 167 -2.31 -1.96 -13.27
C CYS A 167 -1.72 -1.73 -14.67
N LYS A 168 -0.41 -1.45 -14.75
CA LYS A 168 0.30 -1.20 -16.02
C LYS A 168 0.25 -2.41 -16.95
N GLU A 169 0.37 -3.63 -16.40
CA GLU A 169 0.31 -4.87 -17.17
C GLU A 169 -1.11 -5.15 -17.69
N VAL A 170 -2.13 -4.92 -16.86
CA VAL A 170 -3.54 -4.99 -17.29
C VAL A 170 -3.80 -3.99 -18.41
N LYS A 171 -3.31 -2.75 -18.26
CA LYS A 171 -3.43 -1.73 -19.32
C LYS A 171 -2.72 -2.17 -20.61
N ALA A 172 -1.51 -2.71 -20.54
CA ALA A 172 -0.77 -3.21 -21.69
C ALA A 172 -1.48 -4.40 -22.37
N ASN A 173 -2.00 -5.34 -21.57
CA ASN A 173 -2.79 -6.47 -22.06
C ASN A 173 -4.09 -6.00 -22.71
N MET A 174 -4.76 -5.01 -22.14
CA MET A 174 -5.92 -4.36 -22.75
C MET A 174 -5.55 -3.69 -24.08
N GLU A 175 -4.44 -2.95 -24.12
CA GLU A 175 -3.95 -2.35 -25.36
C GLU A 175 -3.49 -3.38 -26.37
N LYS A 176 -3.20 -4.63 -25.99
CA LYS A 176 -2.77 -5.71 -26.90
C LYS A 176 -3.93 -6.54 -27.42
N TYR A 177 -4.81 -7.01 -26.54
CA TYR A 177 -5.87 -7.97 -26.83
C TYR A 177 -7.26 -7.32 -27.01
N CYS A 178 -7.43 -6.10 -26.51
CA CYS A 178 -8.67 -5.34 -26.54
C CYS A 178 -8.54 -4.10 -27.49
N LYS A 179 -7.67 -4.16 -28.52
CA LYS A 179 -7.52 -3.12 -29.58
C LYS A 179 -8.78 -2.99 -30.40
N GLU A 180 -9.46 -1.87 -30.23
CA GLU A 180 -10.65 -1.43 -30.96
C GLU A 180 -11.93 -2.26 -30.72
N GLN A 181 -13.01 -1.52 -30.45
CA GLN A 181 -14.28 -2.04 -29.99
C GLN A 181 -15.00 -2.79 -31.10
N SER A 182 -15.11 -4.11 -30.97
CA SER A 182 -16.24 -4.84 -31.54
C SER A 182 -16.73 -5.94 -30.60
N ASP A 183 -15.84 -6.73 -29.98
CA ASP A 183 -16.28 -7.87 -29.15
C ASP A 183 -15.38 -8.13 -27.92
N ILE A 184 -15.44 -7.23 -26.93
CA ILE A 184 -14.66 -7.33 -25.67
C ILE A 184 -15.03 -8.57 -24.84
N SER A 185 -16.24 -9.12 -25.00
CA SER A 185 -16.74 -10.28 -24.24
C SER A 185 -15.93 -11.56 -24.49
N LYS A 186 -15.33 -11.72 -25.67
CA LYS A 186 -14.60 -12.94 -26.06
C LYS A 186 -13.16 -13.00 -25.52
N ASN A 187 -12.51 -11.85 -25.30
CA ASN A 187 -11.11 -11.76 -24.88
C ASN A 187 -10.93 -11.23 -23.45
N TYR A 188 -12.02 -11.05 -22.69
CA TYR A 188 -12.01 -10.50 -21.34
C TYR A 188 -10.98 -11.21 -20.44
N SER A 189 -10.99 -12.54 -20.40
CA SER A 189 -10.05 -13.35 -19.61
C SER A 189 -8.56 -13.16 -19.97
N LYS A 190 -8.23 -12.65 -21.15
CA LYS A 190 -6.83 -12.39 -21.58
C LYS A 190 -6.39 -10.96 -21.27
N CYS A 191 -7.34 -10.03 -21.10
CA CYS A 191 -7.06 -8.65 -20.73
C CYS A 191 -6.78 -8.51 -19.22
N TYR A 192 -7.20 -9.51 -18.41
CA TYR A 192 -6.95 -9.56 -16.97
C TYR A 192 -5.96 -10.67 -16.61
N MET A 193 -5.15 -10.43 -15.59
CA MET A 193 -4.15 -11.37 -15.10
C MET A 193 -4.62 -12.02 -13.80
N GLU A 194 -3.96 -13.09 -13.37
CA GLU A 194 -4.28 -13.76 -12.12
C GLU A 194 -3.98 -12.88 -10.91
N PHE A 195 -4.79 -13.04 -9.85
CA PHE A 195 -4.64 -12.30 -8.59
C PHE A 195 -3.21 -12.38 -8.02
N LEU A 196 -2.60 -13.57 -8.04
CA LEU A 196 -1.26 -13.76 -7.46
C LEU A 196 -0.18 -12.99 -8.23
N GLN A 197 -0.35 -12.81 -9.53
CA GLN A 197 0.59 -12.03 -10.34
C GLN A 197 0.50 -10.53 -10.00
N HIS A 198 -0.66 -10.04 -9.56
CA HIS A 198 -0.78 -8.68 -9.02
C HIS A 198 0.06 -8.44 -7.75
N ARG A 199 0.46 -9.50 -7.03
CA ARG A 199 1.35 -9.39 -5.86
C ARG A 199 2.83 -9.27 -6.21
N THR A 200 3.27 -9.78 -7.35
CA THR A 200 4.69 -10.01 -7.62
C THR A 200 5.32 -9.02 -8.58
N HIS A 201 4.54 -8.39 -9.47
CA HIS A 201 5.11 -7.53 -10.51
C HIS A 201 5.41 -6.08 -10.09
N LEU A 202 4.88 -5.62 -8.96
CA LEU A 202 5.19 -4.27 -8.44
C LEU A 202 6.29 -4.31 -7.39
N PRO A 203 7.13 -3.26 -7.32
CA PRO A 203 8.18 -3.17 -6.33
C PRO A 203 7.60 -3.09 -4.92
N VAL A 204 8.39 -3.54 -3.96
CA VAL A 204 8.02 -3.61 -2.54
C VAL A 204 7.57 -2.24 -2.03
N GLY A 205 6.47 -2.20 -1.27
CA GLY A 205 5.88 -0.97 -0.73
C GLY A 205 4.75 -0.38 -1.59
N GLN A 206 4.58 -0.83 -2.83
CA GLN A 206 3.49 -0.36 -3.69
C GLN A 206 2.31 -1.32 -3.72
N TYR A 207 1.11 -0.77 -3.92
CA TYR A 207 -0.14 -1.49 -4.08
C TYR A 207 -0.50 -1.60 -5.56
N CYS A 208 -0.77 -2.81 -6.02
CA CYS A 208 -1.38 -3.04 -7.32
C CYS A 208 -2.90 -2.98 -7.20
N PRO A 209 -3.58 -2.04 -7.87
CA PRO A 209 -5.03 -2.04 -7.88
C PRO A 209 -5.56 -3.23 -8.66
N ILE A 210 -6.52 -3.91 -8.05
CA ILE A 210 -7.28 -4.97 -8.70
C ILE A 210 -8.36 -4.32 -9.55
N PRO A 211 -8.49 -4.70 -10.81
CA PRO A 211 -9.51 -4.15 -11.69
C PRO A 211 -10.92 -4.43 -11.15
N MET A 212 -11.82 -3.46 -11.34
CA MET A 212 -13.23 -3.54 -10.97
C MET A 212 -14.01 -4.47 -11.90
N GLY A 213 -13.63 -4.55 -13.17
CA GLY A 213 -14.14 -5.56 -14.08
C GLY A 213 -15.54 -5.35 -14.64
N PHE A 214 -16.15 -4.16 -14.54
CA PHE A 214 -17.48 -3.91 -15.12
C PHE A 214 -17.44 -3.58 -16.63
N ARG A 215 -16.35 -3.96 -17.30
CA ARG A 215 -16.15 -3.67 -18.72
C ARG A 215 -16.99 -4.62 -19.56
N GLY A 216 -18.04 -4.10 -20.19
CA GLY A 216 -18.98 -4.88 -20.99
C GLY A 216 -20.30 -5.16 -20.27
N SER A 217 -20.30 -5.17 -18.94
CA SER A 217 -21.51 -5.39 -18.11
C SER A 217 -22.60 -4.33 -18.31
N PHE A 218 -22.21 -3.14 -18.78
CA PHE A 218 -23.15 -2.07 -19.08
C PHE A 218 -23.75 -2.16 -20.50
N LYS A 219 -23.29 -3.06 -21.38
CA LYS A 219 -23.86 -3.24 -22.73
C LYS A 219 -25.21 -3.96 -22.64
N GLY A 220 -26.26 -3.38 -23.22
CA GLY A 220 -27.59 -4.00 -23.27
C GLY A 220 -28.48 -3.70 -22.06
N ALA A 221 -28.00 -2.95 -21.06
CA ALA A 221 -28.89 -2.39 -20.04
C ALA A 221 -29.84 -1.38 -20.72
N PRO A 222 -31.15 -1.39 -20.40
CA PRO A 222 -32.11 -0.49 -21.03
C PRO A 222 -31.65 0.96 -20.83
N ALA A 223 -31.52 1.69 -21.93
CA ALA A 223 -31.27 3.12 -21.88
C ALA A 223 -32.35 3.77 -21.00
N PRO A 224 -32.00 4.71 -20.11
CA PRO A 224 -33.00 5.40 -19.31
C PRO A 224 -34.07 5.99 -20.22
N ALA A 225 -35.35 5.80 -19.86
CA ALA A 225 -36.51 6.12 -20.71
C ALA A 225 -36.59 7.60 -21.16
N LYS A 226 -35.80 8.51 -20.57
CA LYS A 226 -35.56 9.87 -21.06
C LYS A 226 -34.07 10.25 -20.94
N PRO A 227 -33.49 10.89 -21.97
CA PRO A 227 -32.17 11.53 -21.87
C PRO A 227 -32.19 12.59 -20.75
N GLY A 228 -31.29 12.48 -19.79
CA GLY A 228 -31.17 13.46 -18.69
C GLY A 228 -31.95 13.14 -17.40
N THR A 229 -32.78 12.09 -17.36
CA THR A 229 -33.44 11.62 -16.11
C THR A 229 -32.77 10.41 -15.49
N SER A 230 -31.45 10.24 -15.64
CA SER A 230 -30.67 9.17 -15.01
C SER A 230 -30.51 9.39 -13.49
N VAL A 231 -31.60 9.68 -12.80
CA VAL A 231 -31.67 9.88 -11.35
C VAL A 231 -31.24 8.61 -10.59
N GLY A 232 -31.15 7.44 -11.26
CA GLY A 232 -30.73 6.17 -10.67
C GLY A 232 -29.27 5.73 -10.88
N MET A 233 -28.49 6.31 -11.80
CA MET A 233 -27.10 5.85 -12.08
C MET A 233 -26.08 6.99 -11.95
N SER A 234 -25.98 7.55 -10.74
CA SER A 234 -24.94 8.50 -10.35
C SER A 234 -24.07 7.96 -9.21
N GLY A 235 -22.91 8.55 -8.99
CA GLY A 235 -22.01 8.18 -7.90
C GLY A 235 -22.69 8.18 -6.53
N LEU A 236 -23.70 9.01 -6.29
CA LEU A 236 -24.50 8.98 -5.06
C LEU A 236 -25.25 7.67 -4.83
N GLY A 237 -25.75 7.04 -5.89
CA GLY A 237 -26.36 5.71 -5.77
C GLY A 237 -25.33 4.65 -5.37
N ILE A 238 -24.13 4.69 -5.98
CA ILE A 238 -23.02 3.81 -5.59
C ILE A 238 -22.56 4.11 -4.16
N ASN A 239 -22.52 5.37 -3.75
CA ASN A 239 -22.16 5.76 -2.39
C ASN A 239 -23.11 5.11 -1.37
N ALA A 240 -24.43 5.16 -1.60
CA ALA A 240 -25.41 4.53 -0.72
C ALA A 240 -25.20 3.02 -0.59
N ILE A 241 -24.87 2.33 -1.69
CA ILE A 241 -24.59 0.89 -1.69
C ILE A 241 -23.27 0.60 -0.97
N THR A 242 -22.20 1.30 -1.36
CA THR A 242 -20.84 1.06 -0.83
C THR A 242 -20.69 1.47 0.63
N ALA A 243 -21.47 2.45 1.10
CA ALA A 243 -21.53 2.81 2.51
C ALA A 243 -21.89 1.61 3.39
N ASN A 244 -22.84 0.76 2.96
CA ASN A 244 -23.23 -0.43 3.72
C ASN A 244 -22.12 -1.48 3.86
N TYR A 245 -21.11 -1.45 2.99
CA TYR A 245 -20.01 -2.42 3.00
C TYR A 245 -18.72 -1.87 3.60
N ALA A 246 -18.39 -0.61 3.32
CA ALA A 246 -17.08 -0.03 3.60
C ALA A 246 -17.05 0.93 4.80
N ASN A 247 -18.22 1.38 5.28
CA ASN A 247 -18.30 2.31 6.41
C ASN A 247 -17.92 1.62 7.73
N ASP A 248 -17.06 2.27 8.49
CA ASP A 248 -16.56 1.81 9.79
C ASP A 248 -17.52 2.10 10.96
N ASP A 249 -18.49 3.01 10.76
CA ASP A 249 -19.51 3.34 11.77
C ASP A 249 -20.64 2.29 11.86
N LEU A 250 -20.72 1.36 10.91
CA LEU A 250 -21.80 0.37 10.87
C LEU A 250 -21.53 -0.81 11.80
N THR A 251 -22.54 -1.15 12.61
CA THR A 251 -22.52 -2.28 13.55
C THR A 251 -22.93 -3.62 12.92
N ASP A 252 -23.52 -3.61 11.73
CA ASP A 252 -23.97 -4.82 11.03
C ASP A 252 -22.84 -5.55 10.28
N SER A 253 -23.10 -6.77 9.82
CA SER A 253 -22.14 -7.63 9.10
C SER A 253 -21.73 -7.03 7.75
N CYS A 254 -20.79 -6.08 7.78
CA CYS A 254 -20.25 -5.41 6.61
C CYS A 254 -18.87 -5.97 6.22
N LEU A 255 -18.44 -5.67 4.99
CA LEU A 255 -17.13 -6.11 4.47
C LEU A 255 -15.99 -5.62 5.38
N TYR A 256 -16.11 -4.41 5.93
CA TYR A 256 -15.16 -3.88 6.91
C TYR A 256 -15.02 -4.79 8.14
N GLN A 257 -16.13 -5.18 8.77
CA GLN A 257 -16.09 -6.05 9.95
C GLN A 257 -15.53 -7.43 9.65
N VAL A 258 -15.95 -8.04 8.54
CA VAL A 258 -15.42 -9.35 8.11
C VAL A 258 -13.92 -9.28 7.85
N THR A 259 -13.46 -8.22 7.17
CA THR A 259 -12.04 -7.98 6.91
C THR A 259 -11.26 -7.77 8.22
N ARG A 260 -11.83 -7.06 9.19
CA ARG A 260 -11.24 -6.85 10.52
C ARG A 260 -11.09 -8.17 11.28
N CYS A 261 -12.14 -8.99 11.35
CA CYS A 261 -12.12 -10.28 12.01
C CYS A 261 -11.09 -11.22 11.38
N ILE A 262 -11.11 -11.37 10.06
CA ILE A 262 -10.16 -12.24 9.37
C ILE A 262 -8.72 -11.72 9.50
N SER A 263 -8.52 -10.40 9.49
CA SER A 263 -7.19 -9.80 9.70
C SER A 263 -6.63 -10.08 11.09
N SER A 264 -7.49 -10.15 12.12
CA SER A 264 -7.07 -10.57 13.46
C SER A 264 -6.67 -12.05 13.51
N LEU A 265 -7.33 -12.94 12.75
CA LEU A 265 -7.04 -14.38 12.77
C LEU A 265 -5.76 -14.75 11.99
N THR A 266 -5.58 -14.12 10.83
CA THR A 266 -4.57 -14.52 9.84
C THR A 266 -3.21 -13.83 10.04
N ARG A 267 -3.13 -12.75 10.84
CA ARG A 267 -1.89 -12.01 11.12
C ARG A 267 -1.14 -11.62 9.85
N ARG A 268 -1.85 -11.05 8.87
CA ARG A 268 -1.23 -10.60 7.63
C ARG A 268 -0.32 -9.41 7.86
N VAL A 269 0.93 -9.60 7.48
CA VAL A 269 1.95 -8.55 7.50
C VAL A 269 1.52 -7.40 6.58
N PRO A 270 1.51 -6.14 7.06
CA PRO A 270 1.35 -4.96 6.22
C PRO A 270 2.44 -4.89 5.14
N ARG A 271 2.08 -4.69 3.86
CA ARG A 271 3.02 -4.78 2.73
C ARG A 271 3.21 -3.49 1.94
N SER A 272 2.15 -2.70 1.77
CA SER A 272 2.25 -1.41 1.08
C SER A 272 2.52 -0.28 2.08
N THR A 273 3.10 0.82 1.61
CA THR A 273 3.37 2.00 2.45
C THR A 273 2.10 2.52 3.13
N GLY A 274 0.96 2.51 2.45
CA GLY A 274 -0.34 2.86 3.03
C GLY A 274 -0.77 1.94 4.16
N THR A 275 -0.59 0.62 4.00
CA THR A 275 -0.91 -0.33 5.08
C THR A 275 0.02 -0.22 6.27
N LEU A 276 1.31 0.01 6.02
CA LEU A 276 2.32 0.24 7.05
C LEU A 276 1.99 1.51 7.84
N PHE A 277 1.70 2.60 7.13
CA PHE A 277 1.28 3.86 7.74
C PHE A 277 0.00 3.67 8.57
N GLY A 278 -1.00 2.97 8.04
CA GLY A 278 -2.22 2.62 8.77
C GLY A 278 -1.96 1.81 10.03
N PHE A 279 -1.03 0.85 9.99
CA PHE A 279 -0.61 0.07 11.16
C PHE A 279 0.04 0.95 12.23
N PHE A 280 1.05 1.76 11.89
CA PHE A 280 1.75 2.60 12.86
C PHE A 280 0.87 3.72 13.42
N HIS A 281 0.01 4.32 12.58
CA HIS A 281 -0.96 5.30 13.04
C HIS A 281 -2.01 4.69 13.95
N GLY A 282 -2.56 3.53 13.57
CA GLY A 282 -3.53 2.77 14.37
C GLY A 282 -2.94 2.26 15.70
N LEU A 283 -1.70 1.76 15.69
CA LEU A 283 -0.97 1.35 16.90
C LEU A 283 -0.85 2.53 17.86
N GLY A 284 -0.40 3.68 17.35
CA GLY A 284 -0.34 4.89 18.17
C GLY A 284 -1.71 5.33 18.67
N HIS A 285 -2.78 5.18 17.87
CA HIS A 285 -4.15 5.43 18.32
C HIS A 285 -4.55 4.54 19.51
N VAL A 286 -4.31 3.23 19.43
CA VAL A 286 -4.62 2.30 20.53
C VAL A 286 -3.80 2.63 21.78
N LEU A 287 -2.54 3.02 21.61
CA LEU A 287 -1.66 3.43 22.71
C LEU A 287 -2.03 4.79 23.34
N PHE A 288 -2.89 5.60 22.69
CA PHE A 288 -3.19 6.96 23.13
C PHE A 288 -4.65 7.17 23.57
N TYR A 289 -5.61 6.70 22.77
CA TYR A 289 -7.04 7.04 22.92
C TYR A 289 -7.96 5.88 23.28
N SER A 290 -7.48 4.62 23.20
CA SER A 290 -8.33 3.47 23.45
C SER A 290 -8.56 3.23 24.95
N SER A 291 -9.77 2.78 25.33
CA SER A 291 -10.04 2.22 26.66
C SER A 291 -9.13 1.02 26.96
N SER A 292 -8.62 0.35 25.93
CA SER A 292 -7.65 -0.75 26.03
C SER A 292 -6.19 -0.30 26.07
N LYS A 293 -5.90 1.01 26.20
CA LYS A 293 -4.53 1.56 26.23
C LYS A 293 -3.63 0.86 27.25
N ALA A 294 -4.11 0.71 28.49
CA ALA A 294 -3.35 0.09 29.56
C ALA A 294 -3.07 -1.40 29.25
N ALA A 295 -4.08 -2.12 28.75
CA ALA A 295 -3.96 -3.53 28.39
C ALA A 295 -2.97 -3.74 27.23
N MET A 296 -3.03 -2.93 26.17
CA MET A 296 -2.12 -3.05 25.02
C MET A 296 -0.70 -2.60 25.35
N SER A 297 -0.55 -1.46 26.03
CA SER A 297 0.78 -0.98 26.42
C SER A 297 1.46 -1.92 27.41
N GLY A 298 0.70 -2.53 28.33
CA GLY A 298 1.19 -3.56 29.24
C GLY A 298 1.61 -4.81 28.48
N ALA A 299 0.72 -5.38 27.66
CA ALA A 299 1.01 -6.60 26.90
C ALA A 299 2.21 -6.46 25.95
N LEU A 300 2.36 -5.32 25.26
CA LEU A 300 3.54 -5.06 24.43
C LEU A 300 4.82 -4.93 25.24
N LYS A 301 4.73 -4.28 26.41
CA LYS A 301 5.87 -4.13 27.31
C LYS A 301 6.32 -5.47 27.87
N ASP A 302 5.37 -6.28 28.35
CA ASP A 302 5.64 -7.60 28.90
C ASP A 302 6.28 -8.50 27.85
N GLU A 303 5.81 -8.45 26.60
CA GLU A 303 6.37 -9.21 25.49
C GLU A 303 7.78 -8.76 25.11
N MET A 304 8.03 -7.45 25.10
CA MET A 304 9.38 -6.92 24.93
C MET A 304 10.29 -7.30 26.10
N GLU A 305 9.78 -7.35 27.33
CA GLU A 305 10.51 -7.72 28.55
C GLU A 305 10.85 -9.22 28.64
N ARG A 306 10.12 -10.07 27.92
CA ARG A 306 10.47 -11.49 27.76
C ARG A 306 11.71 -11.71 26.90
N CYS A 307 12.06 -10.76 26.04
CA CYS A 307 13.24 -10.87 25.21
C CYS A 307 14.51 -10.69 26.06
N PRO A 308 15.53 -11.55 25.90
CA PRO A 308 16.77 -11.42 26.69
C PRO A 308 17.40 -10.04 26.45
N GLY A 309 17.86 -9.39 27.52
CA GLY A 309 18.53 -8.08 27.45
C GLY A 309 17.62 -6.87 27.21
N SER A 310 16.29 -7.02 27.25
CA SER A 310 15.35 -5.92 27.06
C SER A 310 15.45 -4.85 28.18
N SER A 311 16.11 -3.74 27.91
CA SER A 311 16.22 -2.62 28.86
C SER A 311 15.47 -1.36 28.41
N ASN A 312 15.10 -1.24 27.13
CA ASN A 312 14.56 -0.02 26.54
C ASN A 312 13.10 -0.12 26.03
N SER A 313 12.31 -1.06 26.54
CA SER A 313 10.93 -1.31 26.08
C SER A 313 10.01 -0.11 26.31
N LYS A 314 10.15 0.57 27.45
CA LYS A 314 9.35 1.77 27.78
C LYS A 314 9.71 2.93 26.85
N GLU A 315 11.00 3.18 26.68
CA GLU A 315 11.54 4.24 25.84
C GLU A 315 11.10 4.07 24.39
N LEU A 316 11.15 2.84 23.86
CA LEU A 316 10.68 2.53 22.52
C LEU A 316 9.17 2.78 22.36
N LEU A 317 8.35 2.34 23.32
CA LEU A 317 6.90 2.57 23.28
C LEU A 317 6.57 4.07 23.39
N ASP A 318 7.31 4.81 24.20
CA ASP A 318 7.14 6.26 24.33
C ASP A 318 7.61 7.00 23.07
N ALA A 319 8.71 6.58 22.45
CA ALA A 319 9.16 7.11 21.16
C ALA A 319 8.11 6.89 20.06
N ILE A 320 7.44 5.73 20.02
CA ILE A 320 6.36 5.46 19.06
C ILE A 320 5.15 6.36 19.33
N LYS A 321 4.79 6.59 20.60
CA LYS A 321 3.70 7.51 20.98
C LYS A 321 4.03 8.94 20.54
N ASP A 322 5.25 9.40 20.81
CA ASP A 322 5.72 10.74 20.44
C ASP A 322 5.76 10.91 18.91
N TRP A 323 6.24 9.89 18.20
CA TRP A 323 6.33 9.90 16.74
C TRP A 323 4.97 9.95 16.06
N ARG A 324 3.97 9.23 16.59
CA ARG A 324 2.58 9.39 16.12
C ARG A 324 2.08 10.81 16.38
N GLY A 325 2.34 11.35 17.57
CA GLY A 325 1.95 12.71 18.01
C GLY A 325 0.51 12.82 18.50
N SER A 326 0.19 13.87 19.24
CA SER A 326 -1.20 14.18 19.64
C SER A 326 -1.78 15.32 18.80
N SER A 327 -3.11 15.41 18.72
CA SER A 327 -3.82 16.48 18.01
C SER A 327 -3.25 17.86 18.39
N HIS A 328 -2.76 18.58 17.37
CA HIS A 328 -2.17 19.92 17.39
C HIS A 328 -2.30 20.71 18.71
N LYS A 329 -1.21 20.76 19.50
CA LYS A 329 -1.07 21.71 20.60
C LYS A 329 0.05 22.74 20.42
N GLN A 330 0.99 22.61 19.47
CA GLN A 330 2.10 23.57 19.31
C GLN A 330 2.77 23.56 17.91
N ASP A 331 3.54 24.62 17.63
CA ASP A 331 4.25 24.89 16.37
C ASP A 331 5.29 23.81 16.02
N ASN A 332 5.44 23.53 14.71
CA ASN A 332 6.30 22.50 14.11
C ASN A 332 5.93 21.03 14.43
N CYS A 333 4.69 20.61 14.12
CA CYS A 333 4.31 19.20 14.18
C CYS A 333 4.98 18.38 13.07
N ILE A 334 6.03 17.65 13.42
CA ILE A 334 6.74 16.68 12.56
C ILE A 334 6.33 15.25 12.93
N THR A 335 5.04 15.05 13.21
CA THR A 335 4.49 13.77 13.68
C THR A 335 3.71 13.09 12.57
N LEU A 336 3.43 11.79 12.65
CA LEU A 336 2.59 11.11 11.64
C LEU A 336 1.18 11.74 11.56
N ASP A 337 0.62 12.13 12.70
CA ASP A 337 -0.72 12.73 12.77
C ASP A 337 -0.79 14.10 12.08
N SER A 338 0.36 14.79 11.94
CA SER A 338 0.46 16.06 11.19
C SER A 338 0.09 15.92 9.71
N ILE A 339 0.22 14.72 9.14
CA ILE A 339 -0.10 14.43 7.73
C ILE A 339 -1.52 13.88 7.55
N GLN A 340 -2.13 13.34 8.62
CA GLN A 340 -3.44 12.67 8.54
C GLN A 340 -4.58 13.49 9.16
N ASN A 341 -4.41 14.00 10.38
CA ASN A 341 -5.49 14.62 11.16
C ASN A 341 -5.22 16.06 11.60
N CYS A 342 -4.20 16.72 11.03
CA CYS A 342 -3.91 18.11 11.35
C CYS A 342 -5.10 19.04 11.00
N ASN A 343 -5.74 19.59 12.03
CA ASN A 343 -6.67 20.72 11.97
C ASN A 343 -5.90 22.01 12.30
N SER A 344 -4.86 22.35 11.55
CA SER A 344 -4.23 23.67 11.74
C SER A 344 -5.25 24.74 11.39
N ASN A 345 -5.48 25.70 12.28
CA ASN A 345 -6.42 26.81 12.11
C ASN A 345 -5.92 27.85 11.08
N GLY A 346 -5.27 27.42 9.99
CA GLY A 346 -4.85 28.30 8.91
C GLY A 346 -3.72 29.27 9.26
N GLN A 347 -2.94 29.03 10.32
CA GLN A 347 -1.80 29.91 10.59
C GLN A 347 -0.76 29.83 9.46
N LYS A 348 -0.44 31.00 8.88
CA LYS A 348 0.52 31.15 7.79
C LYS A 348 1.88 30.58 8.22
N GLY A 349 2.39 29.61 7.45
CA GLY A 349 3.68 28.95 7.70
C GLY A 349 3.56 27.49 8.17
N GLN A 350 2.38 27.01 8.55
CA GLN A 350 2.19 25.60 8.92
C GLN A 350 1.92 24.72 7.69
N THR A 351 2.79 23.75 7.43
CA THR A 351 2.71 22.82 6.30
C THR A 351 1.86 21.57 6.56
N CYS A 352 1.43 21.35 7.80
CA CYS A 352 0.60 20.20 8.17
C CYS A 352 -0.84 20.29 7.63
N GLY A 353 -1.47 19.15 7.43
CA GLY A 353 -2.85 19.07 6.94
C GLY A 353 -3.32 17.63 6.82
N LYS A 354 -4.57 17.44 6.41
CA LYS A 354 -5.19 16.12 6.25
C LYS A 354 -4.90 15.51 4.87
N TYR A 355 -3.63 15.30 4.56
CA TYR A 355 -3.15 14.82 3.26
C TYR A 355 -3.47 13.35 3.02
N PHE A 356 -3.14 12.47 3.97
CA PHE A 356 -3.27 11.03 3.80
C PHE A 356 -4.46 10.44 4.55
N GLN A 357 -5.13 9.50 3.91
CA GLN A 357 -5.96 8.49 4.54
C GLN A 357 -5.56 7.14 3.93
N PRO A 358 -5.06 6.19 4.72
CA PRO A 358 -4.71 4.87 4.19
C PRO A 358 -5.97 4.14 3.69
N LEU A 359 -5.84 3.33 2.64
CA LEU A 359 -6.94 2.50 2.11
C LEU A 359 -7.45 1.47 3.12
N THR A 360 -6.67 1.18 4.15
CA THR A 360 -7.09 0.36 5.30
C THR A 360 -8.14 1.03 6.17
N GLY A 361 -8.43 2.32 5.95
CA GLY A 361 -9.34 3.07 6.80
C GLY A 361 -8.90 2.98 8.26
N SER A 362 -9.83 2.59 9.12
CA SER A 362 -9.67 2.40 10.56
C SER A 362 -9.40 0.95 10.98
N LEU A 363 -9.08 0.04 10.05
CA LEU A 363 -8.87 -1.40 10.35
C LEU A 363 -7.87 -1.63 11.50
N TYR A 364 -6.80 -0.84 11.58
CA TYR A 364 -5.76 -0.95 12.60
C TYR A 364 -6.06 -0.17 13.89
N ASN A 365 -7.20 0.52 14.00
CA ASN A 365 -7.61 1.19 15.24
C ASN A 365 -8.10 0.20 16.31
N SER A 366 -8.26 -1.08 15.95
CA SER A 366 -8.61 -2.17 16.86
C SER A 366 -7.60 -3.28 16.69
N MET A 367 -6.85 -3.58 17.75
CA MET A 367 -5.81 -4.61 17.77
C MET A 367 -6.04 -5.54 18.95
N ALA A 368 -5.89 -6.85 18.73
CA ALA A 368 -6.02 -7.85 19.80
C ALA A 368 -4.71 -8.02 20.57
N THR A 369 -4.77 -8.01 21.89
CA THR A 369 -3.59 -8.16 22.78
C THR A 369 -2.91 -9.52 22.69
N GLN A 370 -3.62 -10.55 22.24
CA GLN A 370 -3.07 -11.91 22.07
C GLN A 370 -1.95 -11.99 21.03
N PHE A 371 -1.85 -11.02 20.11
CA PHE A 371 -0.88 -11.03 19.02
C PHE A 371 0.27 -10.01 19.21
N CYS A 372 0.50 -9.58 20.45
CA CYS A 372 1.56 -8.62 20.77
C CYS A 372 2.95 -9.08 20.28
N GLU A 373 3.27 -10.37 20.35
CA GLU A 373 4.51 -10.94 19.80
C GLU A 373 4.69 -10.59 18.31
N THR A 374 3.62 -10.79 17.52
CA THR A 374 3.64 -10.48 16.09
C THR A 374 3.75 -8.98 15.84
N TYR A 375 3.08 -8.15 16.65
CA TYR A 375 3.19 -6.69 16.54
C TYR A 375 4.58 -6.18 16.91
N VAL A 376 5.24 -6.76 17.91
CA VAL A 376 6.64 -6.43 18.25
C VAL A 376 7.55 -6.72 17.06
N SER A 377 7.41 -7.89 16.44
CA SER A 377 8.14 -8.23 15.20
C SER A 377 7.88 -7.21 14.09
N TRP A 378 6.62 -6.79 13.90
CA TRP A 378 6.26 -5.78 12.90
C TRP A 378 6.84 -4.41 13.21
N ILE A 379 6.80 -3.96 14.47
CA ILE A 379 7.41 -2.69 14.89
C ILE A 379 8.90 -2.70 14.56
N VAL A 380 9.61 -3.77 14.93
CA VAL A 380 11.06 -3.86 14.75
C VAL A 380 11.45 -3.93 13.27
N HIS A 381 10.79 -4.76 12.46
CA HIS A 381 11.20 -5.01 11.08
C HIS A 381 10.54 -4.10 10.04
N LEU A 382 9.34 -3.60 10.31
CA LEU A 382 8.58 -2.82 9.33
C LEU A 382 8.76 -1.31 9.46
N THR A 383 9.33 -0.81 10.56
CA THR A 383 9.57 0.64 10.72
C THR A 383 10.52 1.17 9.64
N TRP A 384 11.60 0.43 9.36
CA TRP A 384 12.52 0.74 8.26
C TRP A 384 11.81 0.69 6.90
N ARG A 385 10.97 -0.33 6.67
CA ARG A 385 10.19 -0.47 5.43
C ARG A 385 9.23 0.70 5.20
N LEU A 386 8.64 1.25 6.27
CA LEU A 386 7.81 2.44 6.16
C LEU A 386 8.64 3.65 5.73
N ARG A 387 9.84 3.83 6.29
CA ARG A 387 10.76 4.91 5.88
C ARG A 387 11.07 4.84 4.38
N ASP A 388 11.54 3.69 3.91
CA ASP A 388 11.92 3.47 2.52
C ASP A 388 10.73 3.68 1.58
N GLY A 389 9.53 3.27 2.01
CA GLY A 389 8.29 3.48 1.29
C GLY A 389 7.89 4.95 1.15
N LEU A 390 8.03 5.73 2.21
CA LEU A 390 7.76 7.18 2.19
C LEU A 390 8.81 7.97 1.39
N GLU A 391 10.09 7.57 1.47
CA GLU A 391 11.16 8.13 0.63
C GLU A 391 10.92 7.83 -0.86
N SER A 392 10.48 6.60 -1.18
CA SER A 392 10.09 6.21 -2.54
C SER A 392 8.88 7.01 -3.04
N LEU A 393 7.89 7.25 -2.18
CA LEU A 393 6.74 8.10 -2.49
C LEU A 393 7.17 9.54 -2.78
N LEU A 394 8.07 10.12 -1.99
CA LEU A 394 8.61 11.46 -2.26
C LEU A 394 9.37 11.52 -3.58
N LYS A 395 10.19 10.50 -3.89
CA LYS A 395 10.93 10.41 -5.14
C LYS A 395 9.98 10.39 -6.34
N GLU A 396 8.95 9.55 -6.30
CA GLU A 396 7.94 9.50 -7.37
C GLU A 396 7.08 10.78 -7.42
N PHE A 397 6.82 11.43 -6.28
CA PHE A 397 6.09 12.68 -6.22
C PHE A 397 6.81 13.82 -6.95
N LYS A 398 8.16 13.88 -6.85
CA LYS A 398 8.97 14.85 -7.62
C LYS A 398 8.86 14.64 -9.13
N MET A 399 8.63 13.40 -9.57
CA MET A 399 8.59 13.01 -10.98
C MET A 399 7.22 13.24 -11.63
N ILE A 400 6.21 13.72 -10.89
CA ILE A 400 4.88 14.00 -11.43
C ILE A 400 4.97 15.12 -12.48
N GLN A 401 4.39 14.86 -13.64
CA GLN A 401 4.27 15.84 -14.72
C GLN A 401 2.89 16.48 -14.69
N CYS A 402 2.85 17.79 -14.46
CA CYS A 402 1.62 18.58 -14.49
C CYS A 402 1.45 19.21 -15.87
N SER A 403 0.73 18.55 -16.77
CA SER A 403 0.39 19.14 -18.08
C SER A 403 -0.73 20.18 -17.95
N LYS A 404 -0.62 21.29 -18.69
CA LYS A 404 -1.61 22.38 -18.73
C LYS A 404 -3.02 21.88 -19.06
N ASP A 405 -3.16 20.80 -19.83
CA ASP A 405 -4.44 20.17 -20.17
C ASP A 405 -5.14 19.50 -18.99
N ILE A 406 -4.35 19.03 -18.02
CA ILE A 406 -4.80 18.23 -16.89
C ILE A 406 -4.96 19.12 -15.65
N CYS A 407 -4.20 20.21 -15.55
CA CYS A 407 -4.22 21.13 -14.42
C CYS A 407 -5.11 22.37 -14.60
N LYS A 408 -5.95 22.45 -15.65
CA LYS A 408 -6.92 23.55 -15.78
C LYS A 408 -7.86 23.54 -14.56
N GLY A 409 -7.63 24.47 -13.63
CA GLY A 409 -8.62 24.87 -12.64
C GLY A 409 -9.84 25.33 -13.41
N ARG A 410 -10.87 24.50 -13.47
CA ARG A 410 -12.12 24.81 -14.18
C ARG A 410 -13.10 25.56 -13.28
N ASP A 411 -12.57 26.49 -12.50
CA ASP A 411 -13.30 27.68 -12.10
C ASP A 411 -12.94 28.70 -13.18
N GLY A 412 -13.90 29.30 -13.88
CA GLY A 412 -13.65 30.30 -14.95
C GLY A 412 -12.88 31.57 -14.53
N LYS A 413 -12.09 31.51 -13.44
CA LYS A 413 -11.19 32.52 -12.88
C LYS A 413 -9.80 32.01 -12.50
N THR A 414 -9.48 30.71 -12.63
CA THR A 414 -8.17 30.18 -12.23
C THR A 414 -7.48 29.46 -13.37
N ASP A 415 -6.89 30.25 -14.28
CA ASP A 415 -5.72 29.81 -15.02
C ASP A 415 -4.73 29.21 -14.01
N CYS A 416 -4.49 27.90 -14.07
CA CYS A 416 -3.25 27.33 -13.56
C CYS A 416 -2.17 28.17 -14.23
N LYS A 417 -1.48 29.05 -13.48
CA LYS A 417 -0.30 29.81 -13.97
C LYS A 417 0.89 28.88 -14.21
N CYS A 418 0.59 27.62 -14.51
CA CYS A 418 1.50 26.59 -14.91
C CYS A 418 2.05 27.04 -16.26
N PRO A 419 3.38 27.22 -16.40
CA PRO A 419 3.98 27.65 -17.67
C PRO A 419 3.54 26.70 -18.79
N ALA A 420 3.56 27.15 -20.04
CA ALA A 420 3.06 26.37 -21.18
C ALA A 420 3.71 24.96 -21.31
N GLN A 421 4.89 24.78 -20.70
CA GLN A 421 5.63 23.51 -20.64
C GLN A 421 5.24 22.59 -19.46
N GLY A 422 4.39 23.03 -18.52
CA GLY A 422 4.01 22.25 -17.34
C GLY A 422 5.08 22.24 -16.23
N CYS A 423 4.84 21.45 -15.18
CA CYS A 423 5.88 21.14 -14.19
C CYS A 423 6.79 20.04 -14.75
N ASN A 424 8.09 20.31 -14.83
CA ASN A 424 9.08 19.35 -15.32
C ASN A 424 9.26 18.19 -14.33
N PRO A 425 9.51 16.95 -14.81
CA PRO A 425 9.82 15.85 -13.93
C PRO A 425 11.07 16.17 -13.11
N GLY A 426 10.98 15.98 -11.80
CA GLY A 426 12.05 16.27 -10.83
C GLY A 426 11.85 17.57 -10.04
N THR A 427 10.98 18.48 -10.49
CA THR A 427 10.76 19.79 -9.82
C THR A 427 9.41 19.89 -9.11
N HIS A 428 8.58 18.84 -9.14
CA HIS A 428 7.27 18.87 -8.51
C HIS A 428 7.37 18.95 -6.98
N GLY A 429 6.79 20.00 -6.39
CA GLY A 429 6.78 20.23 -4.94
C GLY A 429 7.99 20.99 -4.38
N THR A 430 8.99 21.35 -5.19
CA THR A 430 10.11 22.18 -4.72
C THR A 430 9.73 23.66 -4.62
N THR A 431 10.35 24.39 -3.68
CA THR A 431 10.22 25.86 -3.60
C THR A 431 10.85 26.55 -4.80
N PRO A 432 10.31 27.71 -5.22
CA PRO A 432 10.86 28.42 -6.36
C PRO A 432 12.27 28.92 -6.02
N SER A 433 13.23 28.64 -6.89
CA SER A 433 14.52 29.35 -6.91
C SER A 433 14.53 30.27 -8.14
N SER A 434 15.28 31.37 -8.08
CA SER A 434 15.34 32.40 -9.13
C SER A 434 15.80 31.89 -10.51
N THR A 435 16.28 30.65 -10.60
CA THR A 435 16.85 30.03 -11.80
C THR A 435 16.07 28.81 -12.31
N THR A 436 15.08 28.30 -11.57
CA THR A 436 14.29 27.11 -11.99
C THR A 436 12.79 27.42 -12.08
N THR A 437 12.24 27.36 -13.30
CA THR A 437 10.80 27.41 -13.62
C THR A 437 10.06 26.13 -13.19
N GLY A 438 10.29 25.67 -11.96
CA GLY A 438 10.01 24.30 -11.51
C GLY A 438 8.69 24.06 -10.77
N ASN A 439 7.91 25.09 -10.43
CA ASN A 439 6.82 24.91 -9.47
C ASN A 439 5.51 24.36 -10.09
N CYS A 440 4.84 23.45 -9.38
CA CYS A 440 3.40 23.16 -9.60
C CYS A 440 2.61 24.40 -9.19
N CYS A 441 2.07 25.17 -10.14
CA CYS A 441 1.19 26.32 -9.85
C CYS A 441 -0.27 25.89 -9.63
N CYS A 442 -0.44 24.68 -9.11
CA CYS A 442 -1.71 24.02 -8.90
C CYS A 442 -2.41 24.68 -7.71
N HIS A 443 -3.70 25.00 -7.82
CA HIS A 443 -4.42 25.77 -6.79
C HIS A 443 -4.29 25.12 -5.40
N SER A 444 -4.47 23.80 -5.30
CA SER A 444 -4.15 23.01 -4.11
C SER A 444 -3.63 21.62 -4.51
N VAL A 445 -3.14 20.84 -3.54
CA VAL A 445 -2.73 19.43 -3.76
C VAL A 445 -3.84 18.62 -4.42
N VAL A 446 -5.09 18.82 -3.99
CA VAL A 446 -6.27 18.09 -4.49
C VAL A 446 -6.58 18.41 -5.96
N HIS A 447 -6.26 19.63 -6.40
CA HIS A 447 -6.45 20.05 -7.78
C HIS A 447 -5.40 19.47 -8.72
N CYS A 448 -4.28 18.94 -8.19
CA CYS A 448 -3.29 18.24 -8.99
C CYS A 448 -3.78 16.82 -9.32
N ALA A 449 -4.11 16.58 -10.58
CA ALA A 449 -4.61 15.29 -11.03
C ALA A 449 -3.60 14.14 -10.84
N GLY A 450 -2.31 14.41 -10.97
CA GLY A 450 -1.27 13.38 -10.83
C GLY A 450 -1.13 12.82 -9.41
N VAL A 451 -1.49 13.60 -8.40
CA VAL A 451 -1.22 13.27 -6.99
C VAL A 451 -2.09 12.12 -6.48
N LEU A 452 -3.40 12.13 -6.76
CA LEU A 452 -4.30 11.09 -6.24
C LEU A 452 -3.96 9.69 -6.80
N GLY A 453 -3.61 9.60 -8.08
CA GLY A 453 -3.19 8.32 -8.69
C GLY A 453 -1.90 7.79 -8.06
N LEU A 454 -0.94 8.67 -7.76
CA LEU A 454 0.27 8.29 -7.02
C LEU A 454 -0.06 7.82 -5.60
N PHE A 455 -0.89 8.58 -4.87
CA PHE A 455 -1.31 8.20 -3.51
C PHE A 455 -1.98 6.83 -3.53
N TYR A 456 -2.89 6.59 -4.48
CA TYR A 456 -3.59 5.33 -4.62
C TYR A 456 -2.65 4.15 -4.88
N ARG A 457 -1.63 4.32 -5.73
CA ARG A 457 -0.58 3.32 -5.97
C ARG A 457 0.25 3.00 -4.72
N PHE A 458 0.43 3.95 -3.79
CA PHE A 458 1.08 3.68 -2.50
C PHE A 458 0.10 3.23 -1.41
N GLY A 459 -1.19 3.12 -1.70
CA GLY A 459 -2.22 2.66 -0.76
C GLY A 459 -2.88 3.77 0.06
N PHE A 460 -2.88 5.00 -0.45
CA PHE A 460 -3.45 6.20 0.18
C PHE A 460 -4.57 6.84 -0.64
N THR A 461 -5.41 7.59 0.05
CA THR A 461 -6.40 8.51 -0.51
C THR A 461 -6.25 9.84 0.21
N TYR A 462 -6.95 10.89 -0.23
CA TYR A 462 -6.95 12.14 0.50
C TYR A 462 -7.67 12.01 1.85
N GLY A 463 -7.08 12.55 2.91
CA GLY A 463 -7.66 12.63 4.27
C GLY A 463 -8.92 13.47 4.31
N ALA A 464 -8.80 14.76 4.01
CA ALA A 464 -9.94 15.66 3.90
C ALA A 464 -9.74 16.61 2.70
N PRO A 465 -10.25 16.25 1.51
CA PRO A 465 -10.10 17.05 0.29
C PRO A 465 -10.60 18.49 0.45
N ASN A 466 -11.71 18.68 1.18
CA ASN A 466 -12.29 19.98 1.49
C ASN A 466 -11.29 20.89 2.23
N SER A 467 -10.75 20.41 3.36
CA SER A 467 -9.80 21.16 4.18
C SER A 467 -8.54 21.51 3.39
N LEU A 468 -7.99 20.56 2.61
CA LEU A 468 -6.80 20.81 1.79
C LEU A 468 -7.03 21.84 0.68
N SER A 469 -8.26 21.94 0.17
CA SER A 469 -8.64 22.94 -0.84
C SER A 469 -8.88 24.33 -0.26
N GLY A 470 -8.84 24.50 1.06
CA GLY A 470 -9.16 25.76 1.74
C GLY A 470 -10.66 26.04 1.86
N ARG A 471 -11.51 25.02 1.67
CA ARG A 471 -12.96 25.12 1.82
C ARG A 471 -13.40 24.49 3.14
N LYS A 472 -14.19 25.23 3.92
CA LYS A 472 -14.79 24.70 5.15
C LYS A 472 -16.03 23.87 4.82
N GLU A 473 -16.24 22.81 5.59
CA GLU A 473 -17.44 21.99 5.49
C GLU A 473 -18.67 22.85 5.85
N ASN A 474 -19.70 22.82 5.00
CA ASN A 474 -20.97 23.55 5.19
C ASN A 474 -20.92 25.09 5.14
N GLN A 475 -19.82 25.70 4.70
CA GLN A 475 -19.72 27.15 4.51
C GLN A 475 -19.18 27.52 3.12
N GLN A 476 -19.72 28.59 2.54
CA GLN A 476 -19.23 29.23 1.32
C GLN A 476 -17.87 29.93 1.53
N SER A 477 -17.44 30.07 2.80
CA SER A 477 -16.21 30.78 3.16
C SER A 477 -14.99 29.99 2.69
N TYR A 478 -14.29 30.59 1.73
CA TYR A 478 -13.00 30.13 1.26
C TYR A 478 -11.92 30.78 2.12
N ASP A 479 -11.10 29.96 2.77
CA ASP A 479 -9.99 30.41 3.60
C ASP A 479 -8.67 30.04 2.94
N GLU A 480 -8.08 31.02 2.25
CA GLU A 480 -6.82 30.85 1.54
C GLU A 480 -5.66 30.43 2.47
N SER A 481 -5.74 30.77 3.75
CA SER A 481 -4.70 30.45 4.74
C SER A 481 -4.70 28.97 5.15
N SER A 482 -5.85 28.30 5.01
CA SER A 482 -6.02 26.87 5.29
C SER A 482 -5.72 25.97 4.08
N ARG A 483 -5.57 26.55 2.89
CA ARG A 483 -5.24 25.83 1.65
C ARG A 483 -3.83 25.23 1.73
N ARG A 484 -3.65 24.04 1.15
CA ARG A 484 -2.35 23.37 1.05
C ARG A 484 -1.97 23.13 -0.40
N GLN A 485 -0.75 23.51 -0.77
CA GLN A 485 -0.19 23.31 -2.11
C GLN A 485 0.77 22.12 -2.15
N CYS A 486 1.16 21.71 -3.36
CA CYS A 486 2.07 20.56 -3.54
C CYS A 486 3.42 20.76 -2.85
N HIS A 487 3.89 22.00 -2.70
CA HIS A 487 5.12 22.28 -1.97
C HIS A 487 4.97 22.16 -0.45
N ASP A 488 3.79 22.46 0.10
CA ASP A 488 3.53 22.31 1.55
C ASP A 488 3.56 20.84 1.93
N PHE A 489 2.90 20.01 1.12
CA PHE A 489 2.95 18.56 1.27
C PHE A 489 4.38 18.01 1.17
N TYR A 490 5.13 18.44 0.14
CA TYR A 490 6.51 17.99 -0.05
C TYR A 490 7.37 18.30 1.18
N LYS A 491 7.34 19.56 1.65
CA LYS A 491 8.08 19.99 2.86
C LYS A 491 7.64 19.24 4.11
N GLN A 492 6.34 19.03 4.28
CA GLN A 492 5.82 18.33 5.45
C GLN A 492 6.29 16.87 5.47
N LEU A 493 6.23 16.18 4.34
CA LEU A 493 6.63 14.78 4.25
C LEU A 493 8.15 14.63 4.39
N GLU A 494 8.93 15.53 3.78
CA GLU A 494 10.39 15.59 3.95
C GLU A 494 10.77 15.83 5.42
N ALA A 495 10.08 16.76 6.09
CA ALA A 495 10.26 16.99 7.51
C ALA A 495 9.94 15.74 8.35
N VAL A 496 8.83 15.03 8.07
CA VAL A 496 8.44 13.83 8.84
C VAL A 496 9.41 12.67 8.65
N ILE A 497 9.99 12.51 7.47
CA ILE A 497 10.99 11.48 7.18
C ILE A 497 12.35 11.85 7.80
N GLY A 498 12.78 13.11 7.64
CA GLY A 498 14.05 13.63 8.19
C GLY A 498 13.99 14.06 9.65
N GLY A 499 12.82 13.93 10.28
CA GLY A 499 12.55 14.45 11.62
C GLY A 499 13.23 13.62 12.71
N THR A 500 13.60 14.31 13.79
CA THR A 500 14.26 13.70 14.96
C THR A 500 13.42 12.61 15.63
N LEU A 501 12.08 12.68 15.52
CA LEU A 501 11.17 11.68 16.07
C LEU A 501 11.29 10.34 15.33
N PHE A 502 11.35 10.36 13.99
CA PHE A 502 11.50 9.14 13.21
C PHE A 502 12.88 8.50 13.48
N THR A 503 13.94 9.31 13.52
CA THR A 503 15.30 8.81 13.80
C THR A 503 15.41 8.24 15.21
N LYS A 504 14.78 8.87 16.21
CA LYS A 504 14.74 8.37 17.59
C LYS A 504 14.10 6.98 17.67
N VAL A 505 12.96 6.77 17.01
CA VAL A 505 12.33 5.43 16.97
C VAL A 505 13.27 4.40 16.32
N LEU A 506 13.94 4.76 15.22
CA LEU A 506 14.91 3.85 14.59
C LEU A 506 16.13 3.55 15.46
N ASP A 507 16.61 4.54 16.23
CA ASP A 507 17.73 4.37 17.16
C ASP A 507 17.33 3.47 18.34
N ASP A 508 16.12 3.64 18.89
CA ASP A 508 15.59 2.80 19.96
C ASP A 508 15.35 1.36 19.48
N ILE A 509 14.87 1.16 18.25
CA ILE A 509 14.76 -0.17 17.64
C ILE A 509 16.15 -0.80 17.45
N ARG A 510 17.16 -0.02 17.00
CA ARG A 510 18.54 -0.50 16.87
C ARG A 510 19.11 -0.92 18.22
N ARG A 511 18.87 -0.13 19.27
CA ARG A 511 19.27 -0.46 20.64
C ARG A 511 18.59 -1.73 21.13
N PHE A 512 17.28 -1.87 20.91
CA PHE A 512 16.52 -3.06 21.28
C PHE A 512 17.07 -4.31 20.59
N LEU A 513 17.27 -4.26 19.26
CA LEU A 513 17.84 -5.36 18.49
C LEU A 513 19.27 -5.71 18.94
N TYR A 514 20.09 -4.71 19.25
CA TYR A 514 21.45 -4.91 19.73
C TYR A 514 21.46 -5.63 21.08
N THR A 515 20.66 -5.16 22.05
CA THR A 515 20.62 -5.76 23.39
C THR A 515 20.09 -7.19 23.36
N THR A 516 19.11 -7.47 22.51
CA THR A 516 18.59 -8.84 22.34
C THR A 516 19.58 -9.78 21.67
N ARG A 517 20.43 -9.28 20.76
CA ARG A 517 21.46 -10.10 20.07
C ARG A 517 22.76 -10.23 20.86
N LEU A 518 23.05 -9.32 21.79
CA LEU A 518 24.27 -9.29 22.58
C LEU A 518 24.64 -10.65 23.22
N PRO A 519 23.75 -11.35 23.95
CA PRO A 519 24.11 -12.62 24.58
C PRO A 519 24.51 -13.68 23.55
N PHE A 520 23.85 -13.71 22.39
CA PHE A 520 24.17 -14.63 21.30
C PHE A 520 25.51 -14.29 20.66
N SER A 521 25.78 -13.01 20.41
CA SER A 521 27.07 -12.55 19.87
C SER A 521 28.23 -12.87 20.81
N VAL A 522 28.06 -12.68 22.12
CA VAL A 522 29.07 -13.02 23.13
C VAL A 522 29.28 -14.54 23.19
N PHE A 523 28.19 -15.32 23.17
CA PHE A 523 28.26 -16.78 23.15
C PHE A 523 29.01 -17.30 21.92
N ILE A 524 28.66 -16.84 20.72
CA ILE A 524 29.35 -17.21 19.47
C ILE A 524 30.83 -16.86 19.54
N THR A 525 31.15 -15.63 19.96
CA THR A 525 32.54 -15.17 20.03
C THR A 525 33.34 -15.99 21.04
N GLY A 526 32.76 -16.28 22.20
CA GLY A 526 33.36 -17.15 23.22
C GLY A 526 33.56 -18.58 22.73
N PHE A 527 32.55 -19.17 22.09
CA PHE A 527 32.60 -20.51 21.52
C PHE A 527 33.73 -20.63 20.48
N TRP A 528 33.80 -19.71 19.52
CA TRP A 528 34.87 -19.72 18.52
C TRP A 528 36.25 -19.44 19.11
N SER A 529 36.35 -18.62 20.15
CA SER A 529 37.61 -18.39 20.87
C SER A 529 38.10 -19.67 21.56
N ILE A 530 37.20 -20.47 22.14
CA ILE A 530 37.52 -21.77 22.76
C ILE A 530 37.95 -22.78 21.69
N VAL A 531 37.21 -22.88 20.58
CA VAL A 531 37.55 -23.78 19.46
C VAL A 531 38.94 -23.43 18.90
N LEU A 532 39.20 -22.15 18.67
CA LEU A 532 40.49 -21.68 18.16
C LEU A 532 41.61 -21.95 19.17
N GLY A 533 41.36 -21.72 20.46
CA GLY A 533 42.30 -22.07 21.53
C GLY A 533 42.61 -23.57 21.60
N TYR A 534 41.61 -24.43 21.46
CA TYR A 534 41.79 -25.88 21.42
C TYR A 534 42.62 -26.33 20.21
N LEU A 535 42.36 -25.76 19.03
CA LEU A 535 43.12 -26.07 17.82
C LEU A 535 44.59 -25.62 17.95
N LEU A 536 44.83 -24.40 18.46
CA LEU A 536 46.18 -23.91 18.74
C LEU A 536 46.92 -24.80 19.73
N TRP A 537 46.25 -25.17 20.84
CA TRP A 537 46.81 -26.08 21.84
C TRP A 537 47.19 -27.44 21.26
N SER A 538 46.33 -28.02 20.42
CA SER A 538 46.62 -29.29 19.74
C SER A 538 47.82 -29.18 18.79
N MET A 539 47.96 -28.07 18.08
CA MET A 539 49.13 -27.86 17.20
C MET A 539 50.42 -27.64 18.00
N THR A 540 50.40 -26.85 19.08
CA THR A 540 51.61 -26.59 19.89
C THR A 540 52.06 -27.84 20.65
N VAL A 541 51.14 -28.58 21.28
CA VAL A 541 51.49 -29.82 21.99
C VAL A 541 52.07 -30.87 21.04
N ASN A 542 51.56 -31.01 19.82
CA ASN A 542 52.13 -31.94 18.85
C ASN A 542 53.50 -31.49 18.34
N LEU A 543 53.73 -30.19 18.13
CA LEU A 543 55.05 -29.66 17.78
C LEU A 543 56.07 -29.84 18.91
N ASP A 544 55.69 -29.55 20.16
CA ASP A 544 56.56 -29.73 21.33
C ASP A 544 56.84 -31.21 21.61
N LEU A 545 55.84 -32.08 21.48
CA LEU A 545 56.05 -33.53 21.59
C LEU A 545 57.00 -34.05 20.51
N MET A 546 56.88 -33.60 19.25
CA MET A 546 57.82 -33.98 18.19
C MET A 546 59.22 -33.39 18.42
N HIS A 547 59.32 -32.15 18.90
CA HIS A 547 60.59 -31.51 19.22
C HIS A 547 61.31 -32.22 20.38
N ILE A 548 60.59 -32.55 21.46
CA ILE A 548 61.12 -33.30 22.61
C ILE A 548 61.47 -34.74 22.21
N ARG A 549 60.64 -35.43 21.40
CA ARG A 549 60.97 -36.78 20.89
C ARG A 549 62.20 -36.79 19.99
N SER A 550 62.44 -35.71 19.23
CA SER A 550 63.64 -35.61 18.39
C SER A 550 64.92 -35.55 19.22
N HIS A 551 64.87 -34.89 20.38
CA HIS A 551 65.99 -34.81 21.33
C HIS A 551 66.10 -36.03 22.26
N TRP A 552 65.01 -36.77 22.46
CA TRP A 552 64.98 -38.02 23.24
C TRP A 552 65.31 -39.28 22.42
N ARG A 553 65.65 -39.17 21.13
CA ARG A 553 66.32 -40.26 20.43
C ARG A 553 67.68 -40.50 21.09
N SER A 554 67.84 -41.68 21.68
CA SER A 554 69.07 -42.15 22.32
C SER A 554 70.31 -41.89 21.44
N PRO A 555 71.51 -41.70 22.04
CA PRO A 555 72.78 -41.49 21.33
C PRO A 555 73.27 -42.65 20.42
N GLY A 556 72.39 -43.54 19.96
CA GLY A 556 72.74 -44.69 19.11
C GLY A 556 72.68 -44.42 17.60
N SER A 557 72.15 -43.28 17.14
CA SER A 557 71.89 -43.03 15.71
C SER A 557 73.06 -42.42 14.91
N TYR A 558 74.21 -42.14 15.51
CA TYR A 558 75.41 -41.66 14.78
C TYR A 558 76.40 -42.77 14.41
N LEU A 559 76.10 -44.04 14.71
CA LEU A 559 76.90 -45.19 14.25
C LEU A 559 76.22 -45.87 13.06
N VAL A 560 76.04 -45.13 11.96
CA VAL A 560 75.94 -45.75 10.63
C VAL A 560 77.32 -45.62 10.00
N PRO A 561 78.08 -46.71 9.82
CA PRO A 561 79.37 -46.64 9.15
C PRO A 561 79.14 -46.16 7.71
N LEU A 562 79.69 -45.00 7.36
CA LEU A 562 79.69 -44.45 5.99
C LEU A 562 80.24 -45.45 4.94
N GLN A 563 80.95 -46.49 5.37
CA GLN A 563 81.49 -47.55 4.53
C GLN A 563 80.42 -48.46 3.88
N ARG A 564 79.17 -48.49 4.35
CA ARG A 564 78.10 -49.26 3.68
C ARG A 564 77.39 -48.53 2.55
N ILE A 565 77.49 -47.20 2.46
CA ILE A 565 76.77 -46.40 1.44
C ILE A 565 77.61 -46.27 0.15
N LEU A 566 78.95 -46.30 0.25
CA LEU A 566 79.84 -46.19 -0.92
C LEU A 566 80.12 -47.53 -1.61
N ALA A 567 79.79 -48.66 -0.98
CA ALA A 567 80.01 -49.99 -1.55
C ALA A 567 78.95 -50.41 -2.58
N ASP A 568 77.81 -49.72 -2.64
CA ASP A 568 76.69 -50.10 -3.53
C ASP A 568 76.48 -49.07 -4.65
N GLY A 569 77.60 -48.63 -5.23
CA GLY A 569 77.66 -47.87 -6.48
C GLY A 569 77.31 -48.69 -7.73
N SER A 570 76.38 -49.64 -7.63
CA SER A 570 75.75 -50.30 -8.77
C SER A 570 74.39 -49.66 -9.06
N ARG A 571 74.43 -48.57 -9.85
CA ARG A 571 73.27 -47.92 -10.51
C ARG A 571 72.46 -49.00 -11.29
N LYS A 572 71.12 -49.01 -11.34
CA LYS A 572 70.16 -47.95 -11.71
C LYS A 572 68.74 -48.31 -11.24
N GLY A 573 67.95 -47.30 -10.86
CA GLY A 573 66.47 -47.40 -10.83
C GLY A 573 65.79 -46.52 -9.78
N PHE A 574 65.83 -45.19 -9.96
CA PHE A 574 65.26 -44.18 -9.08
C PHE A 574 63.73 -44.07 -9.25
N CYS A 575 63.03 -43.79 -8.14
CA CYS A 575 61.67 -43.26 -8.00
C CYS A 575 60.46 -44.08 -8.49
N THR A 576 59.57 -44.45 -7.56
CA THR A 576 58.20 -43.86 -7.54
C THR A 576 57.60 -43.95 -6.14
N LEU A 577 57.11 -42.80 -5.65
CA LEU A 577 56.13 -42.72 -4.57
C LEU A 577 54.89 -43.54 -4.93
N GLY A 578 54.32 -44.25 -3.96
CA GLY A 578 53.05 -44.96 -4.06
C GLY A 578 52.35 -45.05 -2.72
N TYR A 579 51.65 -43.98 -2.38
CA TYR A 579 50.56 -43.98 -1.40
C TYR A 579 49.44 -44.93 -1.88
N PHE A 580 48.75 -45.55 -0.91
CA PHE A 580 47.48 -46.30 -0.96
C PHE A 580 47.48 -47.82 -1.19
N GLN A 581 46.71 -48.47 -0.29
CA GLN A 581 45.79 -49.64 -0.42
C GLN A 581 46.11 -50.81 0.51
N GLU A 582 45.17 -51.50 1.17
CA GLU A 582 43.76 -51.28 1.55
C GLU A 582 43.29 -52.55 2.30
N GLY A 583 42.13 -52.50 2.97
CA GLY A 583 41.44 -53.66 3.54
C GLY A 583 40.41 -53.27 4.61
N THR A 584 39.41 -52.44 4.27
CA THR A 584 38.00 -52.80 3.92
C THR A 584 37.07 -53.09 5.11
N GLY A 585 35.96 -52.34 5.21
CA GLY A 585 34.79 -52.68 6.03
C GLY A 585 33.78 -51.54 6.30
N ASP A 586 33.04 -51.14 5.26
CA ASP A 586 31.68 -50.55 5.27
C ASP A 586 31.35 -49.20 5.95
N ARG A 587 31.13 -48.15 5.12
CA ARG A 587 29.78 -47.56 4.81
C ARG A 587 29.86 -46.25 3.99
N LEU A 588 29.48 -46.43 2.73
CA LEU A 588 28.89 -45.57 1.68
C LEU A 588 28.60 -44.05 1.89
N LEU A 589 29.11 -43.30 0.90
CA LEU A 589 28.54 -42.20 0.06
C LEU A 589 28.10 -40.89 0.75
N SER A 590 28.76 -39.73 0.58
CA SER A 590 29.07 -38.91 -0.61
C SER A 590 27.90 -38.11 -1.21
N GLU A 591 27.91 -36.80 -0.95
CA GLU A 591 27.80 -35.65 -1.87
C GLU A 591 28.12 -34.44 -0.98
N GLY A 592 29.16 -33.63 -1.16
CA GLY A 592 29.67 -33.01 -2.38
C GLY A 592 29.20 -31.57 -2.40
N ILE A 593 30.05 -30.62 -1.97
CA ILE A 593 30.19 -29.24 -2.49
C ILE A 593 31.46 -28.64 -1.87
N SER A 594 32.41 -28.31 -2.74
CA SER A 594 33.46 -27.34 -2.51
C SER A 594 33.12 -26.08 -3.32
N ASP A 595 33.02 -24.97 -2.59
CA ASP A 595 33.53 -23.64 -2.90
C ASP A 595 34.28 -23.39 -4.25
N VAL A 596 33.88 -22.27 -4.90
CA VAL A 596 34.73 -21.11 -5.30
C VAL A 596 34.79 -20.67 -6.79
N TYR A 597 34.54 -19.35 -6.96
CA TYR A 597 34.78 -18.39 -8.08
C TYR A 597 33.96 -18.44 -9.38
N LEU A 598 32.87 -17.66 -9.44
CA LEU A 598 32.75 -16.38 -10.19
C LEU A 598 31.45 -15.64 -9.83
#